data_AF-A0A7X0UCN1-F1
#
_entry.id   AF-A0A7X0UCN1-F1
#
_cell.length_a   1.000
_cell.length_b   1.000
_cell.length_c   1.000
_cell.angle_alpha   90.00
_cell.angle_beta   90.00
_cell.angle_gamma   90.00
#
_symmetry.space_group_name_H-M   'P 1'
#
loop_
_entity.id
_entity.type
_entity.pdbx_description
1 polymer ?
#
loop_
_entity_poly.entity_id
_entity_poly.type
_entity_poly.pdbx_seq_one_letter_code
_entity_poly.pdbx_strand_id
1 'polypeptide(L)'
;MLRVHARPDGMGVLGFSYGGYMAALLAGMYPFDWLVLRSPVIYPDADWLLAKEDLDRREVDAYRHAMHTPENNRALAACTAFKGDVLLVQSEHDEVVPRPVIDSYAWAFGNARSLVRHTLLEADHALSQARWRRTYHAIVVDWLRERRRGGR
;
A
#
# COMPACT_ATOMS: atom_id res chain seq x y z
N MET A 1 1.02 18.40 -25.96
CA MET A 1 2.04 17.35 -25.76
C MET A 1 2.66 17.58 -24.38
N LEU A 2 2.27 16.80 -23.37
CA LEU A 2 2.91 16.90 -22.05
C LEU A 2 4.38 16.47 -22.21
N ARG A 3 5.31 17.37 -21.87
CA ARG A 3 6.73 17.03 -21.80
C ARG A 3 6.91 15.97 -20.72
N VAL A 4 7.21 14.74 -21.13
CA VAL A 4 7.73 13.70 -20.25
C VAL A 4 9.06 14.22 -19.72
N HIS A 5 9.04 14.80 -18.52
CA HIS A 5 10.27 15.10 -17.81
C HIS A 5 10.96 13.76 -17.54
N ALA A 6 12.28 13.71 -17.73
CA ALA A 6 13.07 12.56 -17.30
C ALA A 6 12.70 12.25 -15.85
N ARG A 7 12.31 11.00 -15.59
CA ARG A 7 11.94 10.54 -14.25
C ARG A 7 13.15 10.76 -13.34
N PRO A 8 13.02 11.46 -12.20
CA PRO A 8 14.10 11.54 -11.25
C PRO A 8 14.36 10.16 -10.64
N ASP A 9 15.62 9.75 -10.65
CA ASP A 9 16.05 8.55 -9.90
C ASP A 9 15.81 8.75 -8.41
N GLY A 10 15.30 7.70 -7.73
CA GLY A 10 15.01 7.73 -6.30
C GLY A 10 13.65 8.33 -5.95
N MET A 11 12.66 8.20 -6.83
CA MET A 11 11.28 8.58 -6.50
C MET A 11 10.61 7.50 -5.65
N GLY A 12 10.10 7.90 -4.49
CA GLY A 12 9.28 7.05 -3.63
C GLY A 12 7.84 7.55 -3.52
N VAL A 13 6.90 6.62 -3.44
CA VAL A 13 5.48 6.90 -3.20
C VAL A 13 5.08 6.33 -1.84
N LEU A 14 4.52 7.17 -0.99
CA LEU A 14 3.96 6.79 0.31
C LEU A 14 2.44 6.88 0.26
N GLY A 15 1.76 5.82 0.68
CA GLY A 15 0.30 5.78 0.75
C GLY A 15 -0.19 5.21 2.06
N PHE A 16 -1.20 5.85 2.66
CA PHE A 16 -1.91 5.36 3.85
C PHE A 16 -3.39 5.13 3.53
N SER A 17 -3.95 3.99 3.96
CA SER A 17 -5.38 3.70 3.84
C SER A 17 -5.84 3.86 2.38
N TYR A 18 -6.81 4.74 2.11
CA TYR A 18 -7.23 5.07 0.74
C TYR A 18 -6.06 5.56 -0.14
N GLY A 19 -5.16 6.38 0.39
CA GLY A 19 -3.95 6.78 -0.32
C GLY A 19 -3.01 5.61 -0.62
N GLY A 20 -3.04 4.55 0.21
CA GLY A 20 -2.33 3.29 -0.04
C GLY A 20 -2.92 2.52 -1.22
N TYR A 21 -4.25 2.43 -1.29
CA TYR A 21 -4.96 1.88 -2.45
C TYR A 21 -4.63 2.64 -3.74
N MET A 22 -4.67 3.97 -3.71
CA MET A 22 -4.30 4.80 -4.86
C MET A 22 -2.82 4.67 -5.24
N ALA A 23 -1.92 4.55 -4.26
CA ALA A 23 -0.50 4.33 -4.51
C ALA A 23 -0.22 2.96 -5.15
N ALA A 24 -0.98 1.92 -4.77
CA ALA A 24 -0.91 0.60 -5.40
C ALA A 24 -1.35 0.66 -6.87
N LEU A 25 -2.44 1.36 -7.18
CA LEU A 25 -2.86 1.60 -8.56
C LEU A 25 -1.77 2.33 -9.36
N LEU A 26 -1.17 3.37 -8.75
CA LEU A 26 -0.09 4.15 -9.36
C LEU A 26 1.11 3.27 -9.74
N ALA A 27 1.39 2.22 -8.96
CA ALA A 27 2.50 1.29 -9.17
C ALA A 27 2.44 0.56 -10.53
N GLY A 28 1.24 0.39 -11.10
CA GLY A 28 1.05 -0.17 -12.44
C GLY A 28 1.04 0.87 -13.57
N MET A 29 1.00 2.17 -13.24
CA MET A 29 0.82 3.25 -14.22
C MET A 29 2.06 4.10 -14.43
N TYR A 30 2.87 4.29 -13.39
CA TYR A 30 4.04 5.18 -13.44
C TYR A 30 5.27 4.48 -12.88
N PRO A 31 6.44 4.65 -13.53
CA PRO A 31 7.68 4.12 -13.01
C PRO A 31 8.14 4.93 -11.79
N PHE A 32 8.32 4.27 -10.64
CA PHE A 32 8.98 4.80 -9.43
C PHE A 32 9.73 3.67 -8.69
N ASP A 33 10.64 4.02 -7.78
CA ASP A 33 11.63 3.08 -7.23
C ASP A 33 11.11 2.37 -5.98
N TRP A 34 10.43 3.13 -5.13
CA TRP A 34 10.08 2.72 -3.78
C TRP A 34 8.61 2.94 -3.51
N LEU A 35 7.93 1.91 -2.99
CA LEU A 35 6.54 1.97 -2.59
C LEU A 35 6.44 1.69 -1.09
N VAL A 36 5.82 2.60 -0.35
CA VAL A 36 5.52 2.40 1.07
C VAL A 36 4.02 2.45 1.27
N LEU A 37 3.44 1.32 1.65
CA LEU A 37 2.01 1.19 1.92
C LEU A 37 1.80 0.96 3.42
N ARG A 38 1.05 1.85 4.06
CA ARG A 38 0.63 1.70 5.45
C ARG A 38 -0.87 1.43 5.50
N SER A 39 -1.28 0.30 6.06
CA SER A 39 -2.66 -0.18 6.11
C SER A 39 -3.46 0.13 4.84
N PRO A 40 -3.00 -0.28 3.63
CA PRO A 40 -3.74 0.01 2.41
C PRO A 40 -5.11 -0.67 2.44
N VAL A 41 -6.17 0.08 2.12
CA VAL A 41 -7.52 -0.48 1.98
C VAL A 41 -7.67 -1.17 0.61
N ILE A 42 -8.77 -1.89 0.42
CA ILE A 42 -9.15 -2.48 -0.87
C ILE A 42 -10.65 -2.24 -1.13
N TYR A 43 -11.01 -2.15 -2.41
CA TYR A 43 -12.37 -1.94 -2.89
C TYR A 43 -12.66 -2.83 -4.11
N PRO A 44 -13.92 -3.25 -4.32
CA PRO A 44 -14.33 -3.94 -5.53
C PRO A 44 -14.11 -3.10 -6.79
N ASP A 45 -13.71 -3.75 -7.88
CA ASP A 45 -13.49 -3.07 -9.15
C ASP A 45 -14.78 -2.60 -9.82
N ALA A 46 -15.89 -3.31 -9.60
CA ALA A 46 -17.19 -2.98 -10.18
C ALA A 46 -17.70 -1.60 -9.70
N ASP A 47 -17.33 -1.23 -8.48
CA ASP A 47 -17.81 -0.01 -7.81
C ASP A 47 -16.89 1.20 -8.00
N TRP A 48 -15.90 1.09 -8.90
CA TRP A 48 -14.86 2.12 -9.09
C TRP A 48 -15.40 3.52 -9.40
N LEU A 49 -16.55 3.62 -10.08
CA LEU A 49 -17.15 4.90 -10.46
C LEU A 49 -18.08 5.47 -9.37
N LEU A 50 -18.37 4.70 -8.32
CA LEU A 50 -19.15 5.19 -7.19
C LEU A 50 -18.27 6.07 -6.30
N ALA A 51 -18.86 7.14 -5.77
CA ALA A 51 -18.18 7.88 -4.72
C ALA A 51 -17.98 6.96 -3.52
N LYS A 52 -16.84 7.09 -2.84
CA LYS A 52 -16.52 6.25 -1.68
C LYS A 52 -17.59 6.35 -0.59
N GLU A 53 -18.20 7.53 -0.46
CA GLU A 53 -19.25 7.83 0.49
C GLU A 53 -20.55 7.06 0.20
N ASP A 54 -20.77 6.66 -1.06
CA ASP A 54 -21.97 5.96 -1.53
C ASP A 54 -21.81 4.43 -1.49
N LEU A 55 -20.61 3.92 -1.16
CA LEU A 55 -20.37 2.48 -1.03
C LEU A 55 -21.11 1.90 0.19
N ASP A 56 -21.74 0.73 0.01
CA ASP A 56 -22.31 0.00 1.14
C ASP A 56 -21.19 -0.46 2.08
N ARG A 57 -21.22 0.05 3.31
CA ARG A 57 -20.18 -0.24 4.32
C ARG A 57 -20.10 -1.71 4.69
N ARG A 58 -21.23 -2.43 4.71
CA ARG A 58 -21.27 -3.86 5.04
C ARG A 58 -20.68 -4.69 3.91
N GLU A 59 -20.97 -4.33 2.67
CA GLU A 59 -20.38 -5.00 1.50
C GLU A 59 -18.88 -4.76 1.43
N VAL A 60 -18.42 -3.53 1.67
CA VAL A 60 -16.99 -3.21 1.75
C VAL A 60 -16.29 -3.96 2.88
N ASP A 61 -16.93 -4.06 4.05
CA ASP A 61 -16.37 -4.79 5.18
C ASP A 61 -16.28 -6.30 4.90
N ALA A 62 -17.34 -6.89 4.37
CA ALA A 62 -17.34 -8.30 3.94
C ALA A 62 -16.27 -8.55 2.87
N TYR A 63 -16.13 -7.64 1.91
CA TYR A 63 -15.10 -7.70 0.88
C TYR A 63 -13.70 -7.70 1.51
N ARG A 64 -13.43 -6.85 2.50
CA ARG A 64 -12.12 -6.80 3.18
C ARG A 64 -11.78 -8.06 3.99
N HIS A 65 -12.77 -8.81 4.44
CA HIS A 65 -12.56 -10.06 5.16
C HIS A 65 -12.31 -11.26 4.24
N ALA A 66 -12.37 -11.08 2.92
CA ALA A 66 -11.97 -12.08 1.94
C ALA A 66 -10.52 -11.87 1.47
N MET A 67 -9.86 -12.97 1.08
CA MET A 67 -8.60 -12.90 0.32
C MET A 67 -8.91 -12.56 -1.14
N HIS A 68 -8.09 -11.70 -1.73
CA HIS A 68 -8.21 -11.25 -3.12
C HIS A 68 -6.97 -11.60 -3.92
N THR A 69 -7.15 -11.67 -5.23
CA THR A 69 -6.10 -12.07 -6.17
C THR A 69 -5.87 -10.99 -7.22
N PRO A 70 -4.70 -10.95 -7.88
CA PRO A 70 -4.46 -10.04 -9.00
C PRO A 70 -5.50 -10.16 -10.12
N GLU A 71 -6.10 -11.34 -10.31
CA GLU A 71 -7.12 -11.58 -11.34
C GLU A 71 -8.47 -10.95 -11.01
N ASN A 72 -8.77 -10.68 -9.72
CA ASN A 72 -10.07 -10.18 -9.27
C ASN A 72 -10.02 -8.76 -8.66
N ASN A 73 -8.84 -8.14 -8.60
CA ASN A 73 -8.68 -6.78 -8.10
C ASN A 73 -7.58 -6.02 -8.84
N ARG A 74 -7.93 -4.91 -9.48
CA ARG A 74 -7.01 -4.11 -10.31
C ARG A 74 -5.83 -3.51 -9.53
N ALA A 75 -6.02 -3.18 -8.25
CA ALA A 75 -4.92 -2.67 -7.43
C ALA A 75 -3.89 -3.76 -7.15
N LEU A 76 -4.34 -5.00 -6.94
CA LEU A 76 -3.46 -6.15 -6.80
C LEU A 76 -2.78 -6.51 -8.13
N ALA A 77 -3.48 -6.40 -9.26
CA ALA A 77 -2.86 -6.52 -10.58
C ALA A 77 -1.73 -5.51 -10.78
N ALA A 78 -1.94 -4.25 -10.38
CA ALA A 78 -0.91 -3.21 -10.42
C ALA A 78 0.29 -3.53 -9.50
N CYS A 79 0.04 -4.09 -8.31
CA CYS A 79 1.09 -4.58 -7.41
C CYS A 79 1.94 -5.68 -8.08
N THR A 80 1.32 -6.59 -8.83
CA THR A 80 2.02 -7.67 -9.56
C THR A 80 2.90 -7.14 -10.71
N ALA A 81 2.52 -6.00 -11.30
CA ALA A 81 3.32 -5.33 -12.32
C ALA A 81 4.52 -4.56 -11.73
N PHE A 82 4.44 -4.13 -10.47
CA PHE A 82 5.46 -3.31 -9.83
C PHE A 82 6.78 -4.07 -9.62
N LYS A 83 7.91 -3.46 -10.01
CA LYS A 83 9.27 -4.06 -9.94
C LYS A 83 10.22 -3.30 -9.01
N GLY A 84 9.70 -2.33 -8.23
CA GLY A 84 10.48 -1.58 -7.25
C GLY A 84 10.59 -2.31 -5.90
N ASP A 85 11.07 -1.59 -4.89
CA ASP A 85 11.11 -2.08 -3.50
C ASP A 85 9.85 -1.67 -2.75
N VAL A 86 9.31 -2.57 -1.93
CA VAL A 86 8.06 -2.36 -1.21
C VAL A 86 8.27 -2.48 0.29
N LEU A 87 7.73 -1.51 1.04
CA LEU A 87 7.51 -1.60 2.48
C LEU A 87 6.01 -1.63 2.75
N LEU A 88 5.52 -2.73 3.31
CA LEU A 88 4.13 -2.93 3.70
C LEU A 88 4.02 -2.91 5.22
N VAL A 89 3.37 -1.88 5.77
CA VAL A 89 3.19 -1.69 7.21
C VAL A 89 1.73 -1.90 7.57
N GLN A 90 1.46 -2.82 8.49
CA GLN A 90 0.13 -3.01 9.09
C GLN A 90 0.11 -2.53 10.55
N SER A 91 -1.05 -2.10 11.02
CA SER A 91 -1.35 -1.93 12.44
C SER A 91 -1.85 -3.26 13.03
N GLU A 92 -1.48 -3.60 14.27
CA GLU A 92 -1.90 -4.87 14.90
C GLU A 92 -3.40 -4.89 15.25
N HIS A 93 -3.93 -3.77 15.72
CA HIS A 93 -5.34 -3.60 16.09
C HIS A 93 -6.06 -2.70 15.07
N ASP A 94 -5.86 -3.00 13.79
CA ASP A 94 -6.50 -2.29 12.69
C ASP A 94 -7.94 -2.79 12.50
N GLU A 95 -8.91 -2.02 12.99
CA GLU A 95 -10.34 -2.30 12.84
C GLU A 95 -10.89 -1.96 11.44
N VAL A 96 -10.10 -1.31 10.58
CA VAL A 96 -10.51 -0.86 9.24
C VAL A 96 -9.96 -1.79 8.15
N VAL A 97 -8.75 -2.30 8.36
CA VAL A 97 -7.99 -3.11 7.40
C VAL A 97 -7.60 -4.43 8.06
N PRO A 98 -8.45 -5.46 7.93
CA PRO A 98 -8.18 -6.76 8.51
C PRO A 98 -7.04 -7.48 7.77
N ARG A 99 -6.50 -8.52 8.42
CA ARG A 99 -5.36 -9.30 7.94
C ARG A 99 -5.47 -9.81 6.48
N PRO A 100 -6.64 -10.28 5.99
CA PRO A 100 -6.77 -10.74 4.61
C PRO A 100 -6.42 -9.68 3.57
N VAL A 101 -6.72 -8.39 3.83
CA VAL A 101 -6.32 -7.31 2.92
C VAL A 101 -4.80 -7.22 2.82
N ILE A 102 -4.10 -7.21 3.96
CA ILE A 102 -2.64 -7.10 4.01
C ILE A 102 -1.97 -8.32 3.35
N ASP A 103 -2.50 -9.52 3.59
CA ASP A 103 -1.97 -10.74 2.96
C ASP A 103 -2.22 -10.77 1.45
N SER A 104 -3.35 -10.23 0.98
CA SER A 104 -3.63 -10.07 -0.46
C SER A 104 -2.62 -9.13 -1.13
N TYR A 105 -2.31 -7.97 -0.52
CA TYR A 105 -1.26 -7.08 -1.01
C TYR A 105 0.12 -7.74 -1.00
N ALA A 106 0.49 -8.41 0.10
CA ALA A 106 1.79 -9.07 0.22
C ALA A 106 1.98 -10.14 -0.85
N TRP A 107 0.93 -10.94 -1.13
CA TRP A 107 0.96 -11.93 -2.19
C TRP A 107 1.07 -11.30 -3.58
N ALA A 108 0.31 -10.23 -3.84
CA ALA A 108 0.32 -9.54 -5.12
C ALA A 108 1.68 -8.91 -5.47
N PHE A 109 2.50 -8.55 -4.48
CA PHE A 109 3.87 -8.05 -4.67
C PHE A 109 4.91 -9.14 -4.96
N GLY A 110 4.52 -10.35 -5.36
CA GLY A 110 5.44 -11.46 -5.66
C GLY A 110 6.52 -11.15 -6.72
N ASN A 111 6.35 -10.10 -7.52
CA ASN A 111 7.32 -9.66 -8.53
C ASN A 111 8.11 -8.40 -8.15
N ALA A 112 7.90 -7.83 -6.97
CA ALA A 112 8.67 -6.70 -6.49
C ALA A 112 10.14 -7.09 -6.29
N ARG A 113 11.05 -6.12 -6.40
CA ARG A 113 12.49 -6.34 -6.16
C ARG A 113 12.75 -6.80 -4.72
N SER A 114 12.05 -6.20 -3.77
CA SER A 114 12.01 -6.65 -2.39
C SER A 114 10.66 -6.29 -1.76
N LEU A 115 10.24 -7.09 -0.78
CA LEU A 115 9.07 -6.83 0.04
C LEU A 115 9.48 -6.94 1.52
N VAL A 116 9.39 -5.83 2.24
CA VAL A 116 9.56 -5.79 3.69
C VAL A 116 8.18 -5.63 4.32
N ARG A 117 7.83 -6.50 5.26
CA ARG A 117 6.59 -6.44 6.02
C ARG A 117 6.87 -6.02 7.46
N HIS A 118 6.12 -5.06 7.96
CA HIS A 118 6.19 -4.63 9.37
C HIS A 118 4.80 -4.58 10.00
N THR A 119 4.71 -5.04 11.25
CA THR A 119 3.53 -4.84 12.09
C THR A 119 3.86 -3.82 13.17
N LEU A 120 3.06 -2.76 13.26
CA LEU A 120 3.08 -1.81 14.38
C LEU A 120 2.28 -2.41 15.53
N LEU A 121 3.00 -2.90 16.54
CA LEU A 121 2.40 -3.54 17.71
C LEU A 121 1.49 -2.58 18.47
N GLU A 122 0.38 -3.12 18.94
CA GLU A 122 -0.72 -2.46 19.64
C GLU A 122 -1.42 -1.32 18.86
N ALA A 123 -0.93 -0.96 17.67
CA ALA A 123 -1.36 0.25 16.99
C ALA A 123 -2.76 0.08 16.39
N ASP A 124 -3.56 1.14 16.47
CA ASP A 124 -4.83 1.27 15.75
C ASP A 124 -4.63 1.78 14.31
N HIS A 125 -5.72 1.83 13.54
CA HIS A 125 -5.68 2.33 12.16
C HIS A 125 -5.24 3.81 12.07
N ALA A 126 -5.53 4.64 13.06
CA ALA A 126 -5.23 6.06 13.03
C ALA A 126 -3.79 6.41 13.47
N LEU A 127 -3.06 5.46 14.07
CA LEU A 127 -1.91 5.75 14.94
C LEU A 127 -2.28 6.83 15.98
N SER A 128 -3.39 6.66 16.71
CA SER A 128 -3.90 7.69 17.62
C SER A 128 -2.90 8.11 18.70
N GLN A 129 -1.96 7.23 19.07
CA GLN A 129 -0.92 7.53 20.03
C GLN A 129 0.40 8.01 19.40
N ALA A 130 1.05 8.97 20.07
CA ALA A 130 2.32 9.55 19.61
C ALA A 130 3.45 8.51 19.50
N ARG A 131 3.43 7.47 20.35
CA ARG A 131 4.42 6.38 20.29
C ARG A 131 4.37 5.65 18.96
N TRP A 132 3.17 5.31 18.48
CA TRP A 132 3.00 4.57 17.23
C TRP A 132 3.40 5.41 16.02
N ARG A 133 3.08 6.71 16.02
CA ARG A 133 3.53 7.65 14.99
C ARG A 133 5.06 7.75 14.92
N ARG A 134 5.73 7.82 16.08
CA ARG A 134 7.20 7.82 16.14
C ARG A 134 7.80 6.52 15.63
N THR A 135 7.25 5.37 16.02
CA THR A 135 7.70 4.06 15.53
C THR A 135 7.54 3.94 14.02
N TYR A 136 6.36 4.29 13.49
CA TYR A 136 6.12 4.30 12.04
C TYR A 136 7.10 5.20 11.30
N HIS A 137 7.29 6.44 11.78
CA HIS A 137 8.23 7.38 11.17
C HIS A 137 9.65 6.83 11.14
N ALA A 138 10.13 6.23 12.24
CA ALA A 138 11.46 5.62 12.30
C ALA A 138 11.60 4.49 11.26
N ILE A 139 10.64 3.56 11.21
CA ILE A 139 10.62 2.45 10.24
C ILE A 139 10.72 2.97 8.80
N VAL A 140 9.88 3.96 8.44
CA VAL A 140 9.87 4.49 7.07
C VAL A 140 11.18 5.20 6.73
N VAL A 141 11.68 6.06 7.63
CA VAL A 141 12.91 6.82 7.39
C VAL A 141 14.12 5.90 7.25
N ASP A 142 14.23 4.89 8.12
CA ASP A 142 15.36 3.96 8.10
C ASP A 142 15.30 3.07 6.85
N TRP A 143 14.13 2.57 6.49
CA TRP A 143 13.95 1.82 5.24
C TRP A 143 14.32 2.65 4.00
N LEU A 144 13.87 3.91 3.92
CA LEU A 144 14.24 4.80 2.81
C LEU A 144 15.74 5.11 2.76
N ARG A 145 16.38 5.29 3.91
CA ARG A 145 17.84 5.50 3.99
C ARG A 145 18.62 4.29 3.49
N GLU A 146 18.18 3.09 3.84
CA GLU A 146 18.78 1.84 3.33
C GLU A 146 18.65 1.73 1.82
N ARG A 147 17.45 1.96 1.27
CA ARG A 147 17.21 1.88 -0.17
C ARG A 147 18.01 2.92 -0.96
N ARG A 148 18.14 4.14 -0.44
CA ARG A 148 18.96 5.18 -1.06
C ARG A 148 20.46 4.86 -1.06
N ARG A 149 20.96 4.10 -0.07
CA ARG A 149 22.36 3.67 -0.02
C ARG A 149 22.65 2.49 -0.95
N GLY A 150 21.69 1.57 -1.09
CA GLY A 150 21.84 0.37 -1.94
C GLY A 150 21.58 0.61 -3.44
N GLY A 151 21.01 1.76 -3.83
CA GLY A 151 20.79 2.16 -5.22
C GLY A 151 21.93 2.99 -5.84
N ARG A 152 23.12 2.98 -5.25
CA ARG A 152 24.35 3.58 -5.80
C ARG A 152 25.34 2.50 -6.19
#